data_AF-I3YAK6-F1
#
_entry.id   AF-I3YAK6-F1
#
_cell.length_a   1.000
_cell.length_b   1.000
_cell.length_c   1.000
_cell.angle_alpha   90.00
_cell.angle_beta   90.00
_cell.angle_gamma   90.00
#
_symmetry.space_group_name_H-M   'P 1'
#
loop_
_entity.id
_entity.type
_entity.pdbx_description
1 polymer ?
#
loop_
_entity_poly.entity_id
_entity_poly.type
_entity_poly.pdbx_seq_one_letter_code
_entity_poly.pdbx_strand_id
1 'polypeptide(L)'
;MPCKKSQADVVQNFQAVHGDRYDYSKVHYKNSGTKVEVVCRVHGSFFILPGHHINGVGCGKCYFESQKLTKSEFVARSRKHFGERYDYSLFDELPPFGEKVEIQCVAHDVVFLQEPRNHQRGHVGCPQCKSLKHALRLVQLEAEFDESHLFEKFCKRARDVHGVKYDYDDFRYVNAATKGKITCPQHGLFLQSPSNHLRGSGCPQCARELLAAGSFKQQCEELGIDYWRALKRRQAGMTEERILSKGYVKSSREVGGLTVHGVSYPNMEEAVRVLNPPASSATIKRWIESGMPAEDAFSRVPNPGYGEGIVYLVTHLISEKKYVGITVQSLERRWEYHVEQAKAGHIKNKKSLHAAIREFGASAFTVDEIDVGNSKGSLEAKERRWIEWLGTLAPDGFNISTGGTSGGSNSRKVDVDGIRFPSVKAATAYIAETRDISMHAAAVRLRKGRIDVKKPARPGESLVKTPAYKAWSRFVHGVINPNSREYIAGVEVCEAWRDFERFLADVGQPPKPGMAFARKDKTKGFVLGNCSWMSKSEASKINAAHMKKHGLLVGRAARVGCGEERTASLETPNH
;
A
#
# COMPACT_ATOMS: atom_id res chain seq x y z
N MET A 1 -22.08 10.29 8.45
CA MET A 1 -22.35 9.93 7.04
C MET A 1 -23.26 11.00 6.47
N PRO A 2 -22.94 11.64 5.33
CA PRO A 2 -23.83 12.65 4.76
C PRO A 2 -25.15 11.98 4.37
N CYS A 3 -26.26 12.56 4.83
CA CYS A 3 -27.61 12.09 4.57
C CYS A 3 -27.84 11.96 3.06
N LYS A 4 -28.40 10.84 2.60
CA LYS A 4 -28.74 10.66 1.19
C LYS A 4 -29.83 11.67 0.83
N LYS A 5 -29.49 12.67 -0.01
CA LYS A 5 -30.48 13.63 -0.53
C LYS A 5 -31.60 12.89 -1.25
N SER A 6 -32.85 13.24 -0.96
CA SER A 6 -34.01 12.68 -1.65
C SER A 6 -34.19 13.33 -3.03
N GLN A 7 -35.01 12.72 -3.89
CA GLN A 7 -35.35 13.30 -5.20
C GLN A 7 -36.03 14.68 -5.06
N ALA A 8 -36.90 14.83 -4.05
CA ALA A 8 -37.58 16.10 -3.77
C ALA A 8 -36.57 17.20 -3.40
N ASP A 9 -35.60 16.89 -2.54
CA ASP A 9 -34.54 17.85 -2.16
C ASP A 9 -33.74 18.30 -3.38
N VAL A 10 -33.45 17.39 -4.32
CA VAL A 10 -32.68 17.69 -5.52
C VAL A 10 -33.46 18.60 -6.47
N VAL A 11 -34.75 18.35 -6.68
CA VAL A 11 -35.61 19.19 -7.53
C VAL A 11 -35.80 20.58 -6.91
N GLN A 12 -35.98 20.68 -5.59
CA GLN A 12 -36.08 21.97 -4.90
C GLN A 12 -34.80 22.79 -5.05
N ASN A 13 -33.63 22.15 -4.95
CA ASN A 13 -32.34 22.82 -5.19
C ASN A 13 -32.19 23.29 -6.65
N PHE A 14 -32.71 22.54 -7.63
CA PHE A 14 -32.67 22.97 -9.03
C PHE A 14 -33.53 24.23 -9.25
N GLN A 15 -34.74 24.25 -8.71
CA GLN A 15 -35.65 25.40 -8.78
C GLN A 15 -35.08 26.64 -8.08
N ALA A 16 -34.38 26.47 -6.95
CA ALA A 16 -33.74 27.59 -6.25
C ALA A 16 -32.65 28.28 -7.09
N VAL A 17 -31.96 27.55 -7.96
CA VAL A 17 -30.84 28.07 -8.76
C VAL A 17 -31.31 28.61 -10.12
N HIS A 18 -32.27 27.94 -10.77
CA HIS A 18 -32.68 28.25 -12.13
C HIS A 18 -34.09 28.82 -12.27
N GLY A 19 -34.83 28.95 -11.17
CA GLY A 19 -36.21 29.43 -11.18
C GLY A 19 -37.13 28.54 -12.02
N ASP A 20 -37.91 29.17 -12.89
CA ASP A 20 -38.91 28.55 -13.76
C ASP A 20 -38.38 28.18 -15.16
N ARG A 21 -37.07 28.35 -15.41
CA ARG A 21 -36.45 28.16 -16.74
C ARG A 21 -36.49 26.73 -17.26
N TYR A 22 -36.68 25.75 -16.39
CA TYR A 22 -36.68 24.33 -16.71
C TYR A 22 -37.90 23.62 -16.12
N ASP A 23 -38.35 22.57 -16.79
CA ASP A 23 -39.28 21.59 -16.27
C ASP A 23 -38.53 20.35 -15.78
N TYR A 24 -38.86 19.94 -14.56
CA TYR A 24 -38.24 18.84 -13.82
C TYR A 24 -39.15 17.61 -13.70
N SER A 25 -40.28 17.58 -14.43
CA SER A 25 -41.24 16.47 -14.46
C SER A 25 -40.61 15.10 -14.77
N LYS A 26 -39.50 15.08 -15.51
CA LYS A 26 -38.76 13.85 -15.91
C LYS A 26 -37.54 13.53 -15.04
N VAL A 27 -37.33 14.24 -13.94
CA VAL A 27 -36.15 14.03 -13.08
C VAL A 27 -36.31 12.76 -12.25
N HIS A 28 -35.49 11.76 -12.54
CA HIS A 28 -35.35 10.54 -11.74
C HIS A 28 -33.99 10.47 -11.05
N TYR A 29 -33.94 10.84 -9.77
CA TYR A 29 -32.68 10.94 -9.03
C TYR A 29 -32.30 9.63 -8.34
N LYS A 30 -31.12 9.09 -8.66
CA LYS A 30 -30.56 7.87 -8.04
C LYS A 30 -29.38 8.18 -7.11
N ASN A 31 -28.44 9.01 -7.56
CA ASN A 31 -27.25 9.45 -6.83
C ASN A 31 -26.61 10.67 -7.55
N SER A 32 -25.62 11.29 -6.94
CA SER A 32 -24.93 12.48 -7.48
C SER A 32 -24.11 12.21 -8.75
N GLY A 33 -23.77 10.95 -9.04
CA GLY A 33 -22.96 10.55 -10.20
C GLY A 33 -23.77 10.13 -11.42
N THR A 34 -25.10 10.05 -11.31
CA THR A 34 -25.98 9.65 -12.42
C THR A 34 -26.65 10.89 -13.00
N LYS A 35 -26.62 11.02 -14.34
CA LYS A 35 -27.28 12.14 -15.03
C LYS A 35 -28.80 12.05 -14.88
N VAL A 36 -29.44 13.20 -14.77
CA VAL A 36 -30.90 13.36 -14.75
C VAL A 36 -31.36 14.05 -16.03
N GLU A 37 -32.55 13.71 -16.50
CA GLU A 37 -33.20 14.38 -17.62
C GLU A 37 -33.88 15.66 -17.12
N VAL A 38 -33.52 16.80 -17.69
CA VAL A 38 -34.10 18.11 -17.41
C VAL A 38 -34.64 18.68 -18.72
N VAL A 39 -35.81 19.32 -18.69
CA VAL A 39 -36.43 19.88 -19.88
C VAL A 39 -36.25 21.39 -19.89
N CYS A 40 -35.48 21.91 -20.84
CA CYS A 40 -35.45 23.35 -21.09
C CYS A 40 -36.74 23.77 -21.80
N ARG A 41 -37.41 24.82 -21.31
CA ARG A 41 -38.65 25.31 -21.94
C ARG A 41 -38.47 25.80 -23.37
N VAL A 42 -37.25 26.22 -23.74
CA VAL A 42 -36.92 26.74 -25.07
C VAL A 42 -36.34 25.66 -26.00
N HIS A 43 -35.45 24.81 -25.49
CA HIS A 43 -34.65 23.91 -26.33
C HIS A 43 -34.92 22.41 -26.15
N GLY A 44 -35.89 22.05 -25.31
CA GLY A 44 -36.29 20.66 -25.07
C GLY A 44 -35.42 19.94 -24.02
N SER A 45 -35.53 18.61 -23.98
CA SER A 45 -34.88 17.80 -22.94
C SER A 45 -33.39 17.55 -23.18
N PHE A 46 -32.63 17.51 -22.10
CA PHE A 46 -31.21 17.22 -22.09
C PHE A 46 -30.79 16.55 -20.78
N PHE A 47 -29.64 15.87 -20.79
CA PHE A 47 -29.12 15.15 -19.63
C PHE A 47 -27.99 15.92 -18.95
N ILE A 48 -28.09 16.13 -17.64
CA ILE A 48 -27.09 16.85 -16.84
C ILE A 48 -26.84 16.14 -15.51
N LEU A 49 -25.63 16.29 -14.96
CA LEU A 49 -25.33 15.81 -13.60
C LEU A 49 -26.00 16.71 -12.56
N PRO A 50 -26.66 16.15 -11.53
CA PRO A 50 -27.31 16.94 -10.48
C PRO A 50 -26.40 17.98 -9.82
N GLY A 51 -25.15 17.60 -9.51
CA GLY A 51 -24.19 18.54 -8.92
C GLY A 51 -23.84 19.72 -9.84
N HIS A 52 -23.71 19.49 -11.15
CA HIS A 52 -23.42 20.56 -12.10
C HIS A 52 -24.61 21.49 -12.28
N HIS A 53 -25.82 20.94 -12.30
CA HIS A 53 -27.03 21.75 -12.44
C HIS A 53 -27.26 22.64 -11.20
N ILE A 54 -27.02 22.11 -10.00
CA ILE A 54 -27.04 22.90 -8.74
C ILE A 54 -25.99 24.02 -8.75
N ASN A 55 -24.84 23.79 -9.37
CA ASN A 55 -23.79 24.82 -9.49
C ASN A 55 -24.07 25.87 -10.57
N GLY A 56 -25.29 25.93 -11.13
CA GLY A 56 -25.70 26.96 -12.09
C GLY A 56 -25.45 26.60 -13.56
N VAL A 57 -25.00 25.38 -13.88
CA VAL A 57 -24.85 24.93 -15.28
C VAL A 57 -26.22 24.55 -15.85
N GLY A 58 -26.61 25.20 -16.95
CA GLY A 58 -27.92 25.04 -17.59
C GLY A 58 -27.85 24.43 -18.99
N CYS A 59 -28.86 24.72 -19.80
CA CYS A 59 -28.91 24.32 -21.21
C CYS A 59 -27.77 24.97 -21.99
N GLY A 60 -26.97 24.14 -22.66
CA GLY A 60 -25.88 24.61 -23.53
C GLY A 60 -26.38 25.48 -24.68
N LYS A 61 -27.55 25.18 -25.26
CA LYS A 61 -28.14 25.95 -26.36
C LYS A 61 -28.51 27.37 -25.91
N CYS A 62 -29.20 27.54 -24.78
CA CYS A 62 -29.44 28.86 -24.18
C CYS A 62 -28.13 29.62 -23.92
N TYR A 63 -27.11 28.93 -23.39
CA TYR A 63 -25.81 29.54 -23.11
C TYR A 63 -25.17 30.07 -24.40
N PHE A 64 -25.10 29.26 -25.46
CA PHE A 64 -24.51 29.69 -26.73
C PHE A 64 -25.32 30.77 -27.44
N GLU A 65 -26.66 30.74 -27.36
CA GLU A 65 -27.52 31.81 -27.90
C GLU A 65 -27.29 33.13 -27.19
N SER A 66 -27.15 33.13 -25.86
CA SER A 66 -26.83 34.35 -25.09
C SER A 66 -25.42 34.91 -25.37
N GLN A 67 -24.57 34.14 -26.05
CA GLN A 67 -23.20 34.51 -26.42
C GLN A 67 -23.07 34.87 -27.90
N LYS A 68 -24.16 34.87 -28.68
CA LYS A 68 -24.13 35.30 -30.09
C LYS A 68 -23.80 36.78 -30.15
N LEU A 69 -22.60 37.07 -30.65
CA LEU A 69 -22.15 38.43 -30.90
C LEU A 69 -22.92 39.01 -32.08
N THR A 70 -23.36 40.25 -31.98
CA THR A 70 -23.94 40.99 -33.11
C THR A 70 -22.86 41.62 -33.99
N LYS A 71 -23.17 41.98 -35.25
CA LYS A 71 -22.22 42.68 -36.14
C LYS A 71 -21.71 43.98 -35.50
N SER A 72 -22.59 44.77 -34.87
CA SER A 72 -22.22 46.04 -34.23
C SER A 72 -21.21 45.83 -33.10
N GLU A 73 -21.42 44.83 -32.24
CA GLU A 73 -20.48 44.49 -31.17
C GLU A 73 -19.16 43.93 -31.73
N PHE A 74 -19.20 43.17 -32.83
CA PHE A 74 -18.01 42.69 -33.51
C PHE A 74 -17.16 43.84 -34.06
N VAL A 75 -17.78 44.81 -34.74
CA VAL A 75 -17.11 45.98 -35.30
C VAL A 75 -16.50 46.83 -34.18
N ALA A 76 -17.26 47.11 -33.13
CA ALA A 76 -16.78 47.89 -31.99
C ALA A 76 -15.53 47.26 -31.33
N ARG A 77 -15.56 45.94 -31.09
CA ARG A 77 -14.40 45.21 -30.53
C ARG A 77 -13.21 45.20 -31.48
N SER A 78 -13.46 45.07 -32.78
CA SER A 78 -12.38 45.01 -33.76
C SER A 78 -11.73 46.37 -33.98
N ARG A 79 -12.49 47.46 -34.00
CA ARG A 79 -11.97 48.83 -34.04
C ARG A 79 -11.14 49.18 -32.80
N LYS A 80 -11.50 48.68 -31.61
CA LYS A 80 -10.67 48.85 -30.41
C LYS A 80 -9.27 48.23 -30.55
N HIS A 81 -9.14 47.12 -31.31
CA HIS A 81 -7.88 46.40 -31.43
C HIS A 81 -7.04 46.84 -32.65
N PHE A 82 -7.69 47.21 -33.76
CA PHE A 82 -7.02 47.53 -35.02
C PHE A 82 -7.17 48.99 -35.47
N GLY A 83 -7.93 49.81 -34.74
CA GLY A 83 -8.31 51.16 -35.19
C GLY A 83 -9.20 51.12 -36.43
N GLU A 84 -9.08 52.15 -37.28
CA GLU A 84 -9.80 52.27 -38.56
C GLU A 84 -9.10 51.54 -39.73
N ARG A 85 -8.30 50.51 -39.44
CA ARG A 85 -7.47 49.80 -40.44
C ARG A 85 -8.29 48.90 -41.37
N TYR A 86 -9.47 48.49 -40.94
CA TYR A 86 -10.31 47.54 -41.65
C TYR A 86 -11.73 48.07 -41.77
N ASP A 87 -12.31 47.91 -42.94
CA ASP A 87 -13.72 48.14 -43.20
C ASP A 87 -14.49 46.81 -43.16
N TYR A 88 -15.65 46.85 -42.50
CA TYR A 88 -16.54 45.74 -42.21
C TYR A 88 -17.93 45.96 -42.85
N SER A 89 -18.01 46.85 -43.83
CA SER A 89 -19.27 47.20 -44.52
C SER A 89 -19.72 46.14 -45.54
N LEU A 90 -18.84 45.19 -45.89
CA LEU A 90 -19.07 44.20 -46.95
C LEU A 90 -19.93 42.99 -46.56
N PHE A 91 -20.47 42.93 -45.34
CA PHE A 91 -21.38 41.87 -44.91
C PHE A 91 -22.41 42.43 -43.94
N ASP A 92 -23.68 42.01 -44.01
CA ASP A 92 -24.76 42.61 -43.22
C ASP A 92 -24.92 41.98 -41.82
N GLU A 93 -24.68 40.67 -41.70
CA GLU A 93 -24.80 39.92 -40.45
C GLU A 93 -23.59 39.01 -40.23
N LEU A 94 -23.31 38.65 -38.97
CA LEU A 94 -22.25 37.70 -38.69
C LEU A 94 -22.71 36.28 -39.06
N PRO A 95 -21.93 35.55 -39.87
CA PRO A 95 -22.31 34.22 -40.30
C PRO A 95 -22.17 33.21 -39.15
N PRO A 96 -22.75 32.01 -39.29
CA PRO A 96 -22.58 30.91 -38.36
C PRO A 96 -21.10 30.56 -38.08
N PHE A 97 -20.88 29.84 -36.98
CA PHE A 97 -19.53 29.47 -36.55
C PHE A 97 -18.75 28.73 -37.64
N GLY A 98 -17.54 29.22 -37.96
CA GLY A 98 -16.63 28.63 -38.94
C GLY A 98 -16.74 29.19 -40.35
N GLU A 99 -17.76 30.00 -40.64
CA GLU A 99 -17.90 30.69 -41.93
C GLU A 99 -17.08 31.99 -41.97
N LYS A 100 -16.73 32.42 -43.19
CA LYS A 100 -15.86 33.57 -43.44
C LYS A 100 -16.68 34.76 -43.92
N VAL A 101 -16.25 35.97 -43.56
CA VAL A 101 -16.78 37.23 -44.07
C VAL A 101 -15.74 37.95 -44.91
N GLU A 102 -16.22 38.80 -45.81
CA GLU A 102 -15.36 39.72 -46.57
C GLU A 102 -14.99 40.92 -45.70
N ILE A 103 -13.69 41.14 -45.52
CA ILE A 103 -13.13 42.28 -44.78
C ILE A 103 -12.21 43.03 -45.73
N GLN A 104 -12.39 44.35 -45.82
CA GLN A 104 -11.51 45.19 -46.61
C GLN A 104 -10.43 45.81 -45.73
N CYS A 105 -9.18 45.75 -46.15
CA CYS A 105 -8.11 46.50 -45.51
C CYS A 105 -8.02 47.89 -46.15
N VAL A 106 -8.29 48.93 -45.38
CA VAL A 106 -8.27 50.33 -45.87
C VAL A 106 -6.86 50.73 -46.34
N ALA A 107 -5.81 50.22 -45.68
CA ALA A 107 -4.42 50.56 -46.00
C ALA A 107 -3.90 49.94 -47.30
N HIS A 108 -4.47 48.82 -47.75
CA HIS A 108 -3.99 48.07 -48.93
C HIS A 108 -5.05 47.98 -50.02
N ASP A 109 -6.25 48.47 -49.75
CA ASP A 109 -7.44 48.32 -50.59
C ASP A 109 -7.70 46.87 -51.05
N VAL A 110 -7.42 45.91 -50.17
CA VAL A 110 -7.63 44.48 -50.45
C VAL A 110 -8.80 43.96 -49.63
N VAL A 111 -9.76 43.37 -50.33
CA VAL A 111 -10.83 42.54 -49.75
C VAL A 111 -10.33 41.11 -49.60
N PHE A 112 -10.51 40.53 -48.42
CA PHE A 112 -10.12 39.14 -48.15
C PHE A 112 -11.15 38.43 -47.27
N LEU A 113 -11.24 37.11 -47.43
CA LEU A 113 -12.17 36.27 -46.68
C LEU A 113 -11.55 35.78 -45.37
N GLN A 114 -12.20 36.07 -44.25
CA GLN A 114 -11.72 35.62 -42.95
C GLN A 114 -12.86 35.33 -41.95
N GLU A 115 -12.64 34.35 -41.07
CA GLU A 115 -13.53 34.10 -39.94
C GLU A 115 -13.47 35.27 -38.93
N PRO A 116 -14.62 35.87 -38.52
CA PRO A 116 -14.68 36.99 -37.60
C PRO A 116 -13.88 36.77 -36.30
N ARG A 117 -13.96 35.59 -35.69
CA ARG A 117 -13.28 35.28 -34.43
C ARG A 117 -11.75 35.30 -34.57
N ASN A 118 -11.23 34.80 -35.68
CA ASN A 118 -9.79 34.78 -35.95
C ASN A 118 -9.26 36.19 -36.23
N HIS A 119 -10.10 37.03 -36.85
CA HIS A 119 -9.79 38.45 -37.05
C HIS A 119 -9.67 39.17 -35.71
N GLN A 120 -10.67 39.07 -34.83
CA GLN A 120 -10.64 39.70 -33.51
C GLN A 120 -9.46 39.30 -32.63
N ARG A 121 -8.95 38.07 -32.78
CA ARG A 121 -7.79 37.57 -32.01
C ARG A 121 -6.43 37.99 -32.59
N GLY A 122 -6.40 38.60 -33.77
CA GLY A 122 -5.16 39.08 -34.41
C GLY A 122 -4.24 37.99 -34.97
N HIS A 123 -4.72 36.75 -35.11
CA HIS A 123 -3.92 35.64 -35.65
C HIS A 123 -3.79 35.67 -37.17
N VAL A 124 -4.79 36.22 -37.86
CA VAL A 124 -4.87 36.33 -39.32
C VAL A 124 -5.47 37.71 -39.64
N GLY A 125 -5.05 38.32 -40.74
CA GLY A 125 -5.49 39.64 -41.20
C GLY A 125 -5.14 39.79 -42.68
N CYS A 126 -5.15 41.03 -43.21
CA CYS A 126 -4.87 41.28 -44.63
C CYS A 126 -3.59 40.54 -45.09
N PRO A 127 -3.66 39.73 -46.18
CA PRO A 127 -2.52 39.00 -46.70
C PRO A 127 -1.32 39.92 -47.02
N GLN A 128 -1.58 41.14 -47.49
CA GLN A 128 -0.54 42.14 -47.77
C GLN A 128 0.01 42.79 -46.51
N CYS A 129 -0.81 43.10 -45.49
CA CYS A 129 -0.29 43.47 -44.16
C CYS A 129 0.62 42.39 -43.56
N LYS A 130 0.30 41.12 -43.82
CA LYS A 130 1.06 39.97 -43.32
C LYS A 130 2.36 39.76 -44.10
N SER A 131 2.35 39.96 -45.42
CA SER A 131 3.58 39.94 -46.22
C SER A 131 4.48 41.13 -45.90
N LEU A 132 3.92 42.30 -45.60
CA LEU A 132 4.64 43.47 -45.08
C LEU A 132 5.20 43.22 -43.67
N LYS A 133 4.57 42.43 -42.79
CA LYS A 133 5.22 42.00 -41.54
C LYS A 133 6.46 41.12 -41.75
N HIS A 134 6.58 40.45 -42.89
CA HIS A 134 7.77 39.69 -43.28
C HIS A 134 8.77 40.52 -44.13
N ALA A 135 8.30 41.53 -44.87
CA ALA A 135 9.12 42.40 -45.72
C ALA A 135 9.64 43.67 -44.99
N LEU A 136 8.91 44.20 -44.01
CA LEU A 136 9.30 45.32 -43.13
C LEU A 136 10.32 44.90 -42.05
N ARG A 137 11.02 43.78 -42.25
CA ARG A 137 12.11 43.38 -41.36
C ARG A 137 13.49 43.76 -41.89
N LEU A 138 13.60 44.39 -43.06
CA LEU A 138 14.92 44.65 -43.65
C LEU A 138 15.19 46.04 -44.22
N VAL A 139 14.21 46.88 -44.53
CA VAL A 139 14.55 48.21 -45.07
C VAL A 139 13.47 49.21 -44.66
N GLN A 140 13.89 50.36 -44.11
CA GLN A 140 13.07 51.53 -43.72
C GLN A 140 12.60 51.64 -42.26
N LEU A 141 13.50 51.34 -41.32
CA LEU A 141 13.66 52.12 -40.09
C LEU A 141 15.16 52.20 -39.76
N GLU A 142 15.88 53.09 -40.43
CA GLU A 142 17.13 53.65 -39.90
C GLU A 142 16.70 54.77 -38.92
N ALA A 143 17.18 54.94 -37.70
CA ALA A 143 18.43 54.53 -37.06
C ALA A 143 18.23 54.35 -35.52
N GLU A 144 19.26 53.80 -34.87
CA GLU A 144 19.47 53.69 -33.42
C GLU A 144 18.81 52.53 -32.66
N PHE A 145 19.23 51.30 -32.92
CA PHE A 145 19.36 50.33 -31.82
C PHE A 145 20.69 49.61 -31.98
N ASP A 146 21.74 50.27 -31.51
CA ASP A 146 23.00 49.60 -31.15
C ASP A 146 22.67 48.42 -30.21
N GLU A 147 23.27 47.25 -30.49
CA GLU A 147 23.17 46.06 -29.62
C GLU A 147 23.52 46.42 -28.16
N SER A 148 24.44 47.38 -28.00
CA SER A 148 24.84 47.96 -26.71
C SER A 148 23.69 48.71 -26.02
N HIS A 149 22.88 49.47 -26.74
CA HIS A 149 21.75 50.21 -26.16
C HIS A 149 20.61 49.29 -25.70
N LEU A 150 20.31 48.23 -26.47
CA LEU A 150 19.33 47.20 -26.07
C LEU A 150 19.81 46.40 -24.85
N PHE A 151 21.10 46.10 -24.81
CA PHE A 151 21.74 45.45 -23.67
C PHE A 151 21.71 46.34 -22.42
N GLU A 152 22.07 47.62 -22.52
CA GLU A 152 22.00 48.59 -21.42
C GLU A 152 20.57 48.74 -20.88
N LYS A 153 19.58 48.82 -21.77
CA LYS A 153 18.16 48.89 -21.40
C LYS A 153 17.69 47.62 -20.68
N PHE A 154 18.17 46.45 -21.09
CA PHE A 154 17.92 45.20 -20.39
C PHE A 154 18.56 45.22 -18.99
N CYS A 155 19.84 45.58 -18.89
CA CYS A 155 20.59 45.65 -17.64
C CYS A 155 19.93 46.61 -16.64
N LYS A 156 19.50 47.80 -17.08
CA LYS A 156 18.76 48.75 -16.23
C LYS A 156 17.50 48.13 -15.65
N ARG A 157 16.65 47.54 -16.51
CA ARG A 157 15.41 46.89 -16.07
C ARG A 157 15.64 45.65 -15.21
N ALA A 158 16.72 44.91 -15.46
CA ALA A 158 17.06 43.74 -14.68
C ALA A 158 17.53 44.14 -13.27
N ARG A 159 18.27 45.25 -13.14
CA ARG A 159 18.60 45.88 -11.85
C ARG A 159 17.37 46.43 -11.13
N ASP A 160 16.38 46.98 -11.84
CA ASP A 160 15.13 47.43 -11.21
C ASP A 160 14.35 46.26 -10.58
N VAL A 161 14.40 45.08 -11.18
CA VAL A 161 13.68 43.88 -10.71
C VAL A 161 14.45 43.13 -9.62
N HIS A 162 15.77 42.99 -9.77
CA HIS A 162 16.59 42.11 -8.93
C HIS A 162 17.64 42.85 -8.08
N GLY A 163 17.78 44.16 -8.21
CA GLY A 163 18.85 44.94 -7.58
C GLY A 163 20.24 44.57 -8.13
N VAL A 164 21.25 44.61 -7.26
CA VAL A 164 22.66 44.26 -7.59
C VAL A 164 22.93 42.75 -7.45
N LYS A 165 21.92 41.91 -7.72
CA LYS A 165 21.96 40.48 -7.41
C LYS A 165 22.60 39.61 -8.49
N TYR A 166 22.67 40.08 -9.72
CA TYR A 166 23.16 39.32 -10.86
C TYR A 166 24.14 40.14 -11.68
N ASP A 167 25.09 39.42 -12.27
CA ASP A 167 26.09 39.94 -13.19
C ASP A 167 25.72 39.50 -14.62
N TYR A 168 25.95 40.40 -15.58
CA TYR A 168 25.56 40.27 -16.98
C TYR A 168 26.74 40.43 -17.94
N ASP A 169 27.99 40.35 -17.48
CA ASP A 169 29.19 40.57 -18.30
C ASP A 169 29.26 39.60 -19.50
N ASP A 170 28.80 38.36 -19.32
CA ASP A 170 28.72 37.34 -20.38
C ASP A 170 27.39 37.32 -21.16
N PHE A 171 26.48 38.25 -20.87
CA PHE A 171 25.13 38.26 -21.42
C PHE A 171 25.07 39.01 -22.76
N ARG A 172 24.56 38.34 -23.80
CA ARG A 172 24.34 38.96 -25.13
C ARG A 172 22.85 39.03 -25.45
N TYR A 173 22.36 40.23 -25.77
CA TYR A 173 20.95 40.46 -26.01
C TYR A 173 20.58 40.21 -27.48
N VAL A 174 19.95 39.07 -27.76
CA VAL A 174 19.50 38.72 -29.13
C VAL A 174 18.03 39.10 -29.34
N ASN A 175 17.14 38.66 -28.45
CA ASN A 175 15.72 39.02 -28.41
C ASN A 175 15.11 38.58 -27.06
N ALA A 176 13.86 38.96 -26.80
CA ALA A 176 13.19 38.68 -25.53
C ALA A 176 12.99 37.18 -25.18
N ALA A 177 13.09 36.28 -26.16
CA ALA A 177 12.83 34.84 -26.00
C ALA A 177 14.11 33.99 -25.96
N THR A 178 15.18 34.41 -26.64
CA THR A 178 16.47 33.70 -26.66
C THR A 178 17.11 33.74 -25.27
N LYS A 179 17.60 32.59 -24.79
CA LYS A 179 18.25 32.50 -23.48
C LYS A 179 19.66 33.08 -23.53
N GLY A 180 19.97 33.99 -22.61
CA GLY A 180 21.31 34.52 -22.40
C GLY A 180 21.94 33.96 -21.12
N LYS A 181 23.26 34.15 -20.99
CA LYS A 181 24.08 33.73 -19.84
C LYS A 181 24.04 34.81 -18.77
N ILE A 182 23.48 34.49 -17.60
CA ILE A 182 23.42 35.38 -16.44
C ILE A 182 24.24 34.75 -15.34
N THR A 183 25.04 35.54 -14.62
CA THR A 183 25.89 35.05 -13.54
C THR A 183 25.25 35.36 -12.20
N CYS A 184 25.06 34.32 -11.39
CA CYS A 184 24.68 34.45 -9.99
C CYS A 184 25.94 34.45 -9.10
N PRO A 185 26.13 35.43 -8.21
CA PRO A 185 27.29 35.46 -7.32
C PRO A 185 27.42 34.23 -6.41
N GLN A 186 26.32 33.56 -6.09
CA GLN A 186 26.31 32.38 -5.22
C GLN A 186 26.44 31.05 -5.97
N HIS A 187 25.88 30.94 -7.18
CA HIS A 187 25.72 29.66 -7.90
C HIS A 187 26.34 29.64 -9.29
N GLY A 188 26.99 30.73 -9.70
CA GLY A 188 27.65 30.87 -10.99
C GLY A 188 26.70 31.07 -12.17
N LEU A 189 27.17 30.72 -13.36
CA LEU A 189 26.48 30.94 -14.65
C LEU A 189 25.21 30.09 -14.79
N PHE A 190 24.13 30.71 -15.23
CA PHE A 190 22.89 30.03 -15.61
C PHE A 190 22.25 30.68 -16.85
N LEU A 191 21.39 29.91 -17.53
CA LEU A 191 20.73 30.35 -18.77
C LEU A 191 19.28 30.76 -18.52
N GLN A 192 18.90 31.95 -18.97
CA GLN A 192 17.51 32.42 -18.88
C GLN A 192 17.17 33.40 -20.00
N SER A 193 15.90 33.45 -20.42
CA SER A 193 15.44 34.44 -21.39
C SER A 193 15.23 35.81 -20.74
N PRO A 194 15.53 36.93 -21.43
CA PRO A 194 15.34 38.26 -20.87
C PRO A 194 13.91 38.51 -20.38
N SER A 195 12.90 38.04 -21.13
CA SER A 195 11.49 38.18 -20.73
C SER A 195 11.15 37.49 -19.42
N ASN A 196 11.67 36.28 -19.17
CA ASN A 196 11.41 35.56 -17.92
C ASN A 196 12.20 36.18 -16.77
N HIS A 197 13.42 36.63 -17.03
CA HIS A 197 14.25 37.29 -16.03
C HIS A 197 13.61 38.59 -15.52
N LEU A 198 13.15 39.44 -16.44
CA LEU A 198 12.47 40.69 -16.12
C LEU A 198 11.08 40.51 -15.48
N ARG A 199 10.49 39.30 -15.54
CA ARG A 199 9.27 38.95 -14.78
C ARG A 199 9.57 38.60 -13.33
N GLY A 200 10.83 38.65 -12.89
CA GLY A 200 11.25 38.30 -11.54
C GLY A 200 11.72 36.85 -11.38
N SER A 201 11.89 36.10 -12.46
CA SER A 201 12.53 34.77 -12.36
C SER A 201 14.02 34.94 -12.10
N GLY A 202 14.50 34.42 -10.98
CA GLY A 202 15.92 34.48 -10.60
C GLY A 202 16.70 33.22 -10.95
N CYS A 203 17.83 33.05 -10.28
CA CYS A 203 18.65 31.84 -10.32
C CYS A 203 17.84 30.61 -9.85
N PRO A 204 17.78 29.52 -10.65
CA PRO A 204 17.07 28.30 -10.27
C PRO A 204 17.62 27.61 -9.00
N GLN A 205 18.90 27.79 -8.70
CA GLN A 205 19.52 27.22 -7.50
C GLN A 205 19.14 28.01 -6.25
N CYS A 206 19.27 29.35 -6.25
CA CYS A 206 18.75 30.19 -5.16
C CYS A 206 17.27 29.92 -4.87
N ALA A 207 16.45 29.77 -5.93
CA ALA A 207 15.02 29.48 -5.77
C ALA A 207 14.79 28.13 -5.09
N ARG A 208 15.61 27.12 -5.39
CA ARG A 208 15.54 25.80 -4.77
C ARG A 208 15.95 25.84 -3.30
N GLU A 209 16.99 26.60 -2.97
CA GLU A 209 17.46 26.77 -1.58
C GLU A 209 16.44 27.54 -0.73
N LEU A 210 15.84 28.60 -1.27
CA LEU A 210 14.74 29.32 -0.61
C LEU A 210 13.51 28.44 -0.38
N LEU A 211 13.20 27.53 -1.32
CA LEU A 211 12.12 26.56 -1.15
C LEU A 211 12.48 25.42 -0.19
N ALA A 212 13.77 25.11 -0.04
CA ALA A 212 14.26 24.10 0.89
C ALA A 212 14.37 24.63 2.32
N ALA A 213 14.63 25.94 2.48
CA ALA A 213 14.76 26.64 3.75
C ALA A 213 13.50 26.49 4.63
N GLY A 214 13.65 25.85 5.79
CA GLY A 214 12.55 25.58 6.72
C GLY A 214 11.59 24.48 6.26
N SER A 215 11.92 23.76 5.19
CA SER A 215 11.12 22.63 4.75
C SER A 215 11.16 21.49 5.78
N PHE A 216 10.08 20.71 5.84
CA PHE A 216 10.01 19.50 6.66
C PHE A 216 11.17 18.52 6.35
N LYS A 217 11.68 18.53 5.12
CA LYS A 217 12.83 17.73 4.71
C LYS A 217 14.13 18.22 5.36
N GLN A 218 14.37 19.53 5.34
CA GLN A 218 15.53 20.13 6.00
C GLN A 218 15.49 19.89 7.52
N GLN A 219 14.33 20.07 8.15
CA GLN A 219 14.15 19.77 9.58
C GLN A 219 14.46 18.31 9.91
N CYS A 220 14.07 17.38 9.03
CA CYS A 220 14.43 15.96 9.17
C CYS A 220 15.95 15.75 9.04
N GLU A 221 16.62 16.39 8.09
CA GLU A 221 18.07 16.29 7.88
C GLU A 221 18.87 16.85 9.06
N GLU A 222 18.50 18.02 9.59
CA GLU A 222 19.12 18.65 10.77
C GLU A 222 19.00 17.81 12.03
N LEU A 223 17.87 17.10 12.19
CA LEU A 223 17.61 16.23 13.33
C LEU A 223 18.12 14.80 13.13
N GLY A 224 18.72 14.48 11.97
CA GLY A 224 19.18 13.13 11.64
C GLY A 224 18.05 12.10 11.50
N ILE A 225 16.85 12.55 11.14
CA ILE A 225 15.64 11.74 10.99
C ILE A 225 15.45 11.36 9.51
N ASP A 226 15.18 10.09 9.23
CA ASP A 226 14.85 9.65 7.87
C ASP A 226 13.58 10.34 7.35
N TYR A 227 13.74 11.15 6.28
CA TYR A 227 12.68 11.96 5.70
C TYR A 227 11.46 11.13 5.26
N TRP A 228 11.67 10.01 4.56
CA TRP A 228 10.56 9.19 4.04
C TRP A 228 9.73 8.56 5.16
N ARG A 229 10.39 8.20 6.27
CA ARG A 229 9.75 7.70 7.48
C ARG A 229 8.98 8.80 8.19
N ALA A 230 9.54 10.00 8.32
CA ALA A 230 8.85 11.15 8.90
C ALA A 230 7.59 11.53 8.09
N LEU A 231 7.69 11.50 6.76
CA LEU A 231 6.58 11.79 5.83
C LEU A 231 5.43 10.79 5.99
N LYS A 232 5.71 9.49 6.09
CA LYS A 232 4.68 8.46 6.32
C LYS A 232 3.94 8.66 7.65
N ARG A 233 4.63 9.12 8.69
CA ARG A 233 4.01 9.42 10.01
C ARG A 233 3.08 10.63 9.92
N ARG A 234 3.50 11.66 9.19
CA ARG A 234 2.69 12.85 8.89
C ARG A 234 1.42 12.48 8.13
N GLN A 235 1.53 11.67 7.09
CA GLN A 235 0.39 11.17 6.31
C GLN A 235 -0.57 10.28 7.13
N ALA A 236 -0.08 9.64 8.19
CA ALA A 236 -0.90 8.86 9.12
C ALA A 236 -1.57 9.71 10.22
N GLY A 237 -1.45 11.05 10.17
CA GLY A 237 -2.11 11.99 11.09
C GLY A 237 -1.36 12.24 12.40
N MET A 238 -0.06 11.94 12.48
CA MET A 238 0.77 12.24 13.65
C MET A 238 1.24 13.71 13.62
N THR A 239 1.28 14.36 14.80
CA THR A 239 1.71 15.77 14.92
C THR A 239 3.20 15.93 14.63
N GLU A 240 3.58 17.09 14.07
CA GLU A 240 4.96 17.35 13.65
C GLU A 240 5.94 17.41 14.82
N GLU A 241 5.53 17.93 15.99
CA GLU A 241 6.38 17.92 17.20
C GLU A 241 6.79 16.49 17.60
N ARG A 242 5.85 15.54 17.47
CA ARG A 242 6.08 14.13 17.80
C ARG A 242 6.91 13.42 16.73
N ILE A 243 6.77 13.82 15.47
CA ILE A 243 7.56 13.23 14.38
C ILE A 243 9.03 13.67 14.49
N LEU A 244 9.26 14.91 14.90
CA LEU A 244 10.56 15.55 14.99
C LEU A 244 11.25 15.39 16.37
N SER A 245 10.58 14.82 17.38
CA SER A 245 11.21 14.56 18.69
C SER A 245 12.37 13.55 18.59
N LYS A 246 13.53 13.90 19.17
CA LYS A 246 14.67 12.97 19.35
C LYS A 246 14.23 11.82 20.25
N GLY A 247 14.34 10.57 19.77
CA GLY A 247 14.03 9.37 20.55
C GLY A 247 12.74 8.64 20.18
N TYR A 248 12.10 8.93 19.03
CA TYR A 248 10.96 8.12 18.56
C TYR A 248 11.41 6.71 18.16
N VAL A 249 11.34 5.77 19.10
CA VAL A 249 11.61 4.33 18.91
C VAL A 249 10.35 3.64 18.40
N LYS A 250 10.52 2.69 17.46
CA LYS A 250 9.47 1.91 16.77
C LYS A 250 8.41 1.29 17.71
N SER A 251 8.73 1.12 19.00
CA SER A 251 7.93 0.49 20.04
C SER A 251 7.17 1.44 20.97
N SER A 252 7.35 2.76 20.92
CA SER A 252 6.70 3.71 21.86
C SER A 252 5.23 4.05 21.53
N ARG A 253 4.45 3.06 21.09
CA ARG A 253 3.00 3.15 21.25
C ARG A 253 2.73 2.80 22.72
N GLU A 254 2.35 3.80 23.52
CA GLU A 254 1.80 3.59 24.86
C GLU A 254 0.52 2.75 24.73
N VAL A 255 0.66 1.44 24.91
CA VAL A 255 -0.46 0.51 24.91
C VAL A 255 -0.25 -0.38 26.13
N GLY A 256 -0.88 0.00 27.24
CA GLY A 256 -0.84 -0.76 28.50
C GLY A 256 0.55 -0.75 29.16
N GLY A 257 0.96 0.41 29.68
CA GLY A 257 2.16 0.52 30.50
C GLY A 257 2.11 -0.42 31.72
N LEU A 258 3.29 -0.88 32.16
CA LEU A 258 3.43 -1.79 33.30
C LEU A 258 4.59 -1.38 34.20
N THR A 259 4.45 -1.65 35.49
CA THR A 259 5.52 -1.47 36.47
C THR A 259 6.08 -2.84 36.85
N VAL A 260 7.40 -3.00 36.75
CA VAL A 260 8.11 -4.22 37.16
C VAL A 260 9.30 -3.79 38.01
N HIS A 261 9.43 -4.33 39.22
CA HIS A 261 10.48 -3.94 40.19
C HIS A 261 10.57 -2.43 40.44
N GLY A 262 9.42 -1.74 40.51
CA GLY A 262 9.36 -0.29 40.74
C GLY A 262 9.74 0.59 39.54
N VAL A 263 10.12 0.02 38.39
CA VAL A 263 10.41 0.76 37.16
C VAL A 263 9.19 0.72 36.23
N SER A 264 8.76 1.89 35.76
CA SER A 264 7.63 2.03 34.82
C SER A 264 8.09 1.88 33.38
N TYR A 265 7.49 0.96 32.64
CA TYR A 265 7.77 0.70 31.24
C TYR A 265 6.55 1.07 30.37
N PRO A 266 6.77 1.69 29.20
CA PRO A 266 5.69 2.14 28.32
C PRO A 266 4.89 0.98 27.68
N ASN A 267 5.48 -0.21 27.59
CA ASN A 267 4.84 -1.44 27.11
C ASN A 267 5.66 -2.69 27.51
N MET A 268 5.04 -3.87 27.32
CA MET A 268 5.60 -5.18 27.62
C MET A 268 6.90 -5.47 26.87
N GLU A 269 6.97 -5.10 25.59
CA GLU A 269 8.13 -5.40 24.75
C GLU A 269 9.37 -4.65 25.22
N GLU A 270 9.23 -3.42 25.69
CA GLU A 270 10.33 -2.65 26.27
C GLU A 270 10.79 -3.22 27.61
N ALA A 271 9.85 -3.59 28.48
CA ALA A 271 10.16 -4.24 29.75
C ALA A 271 10.96 -5.54 29.52
N VAL A 272 10.55 -6.38 28.56
CA VAL A 272 11.25 -7.62 28.21
C VAL A 272 12.64 -7.34 27.62
N ARG A 273 12.78 -6.30 26.80
CA ARG A 273 14.07 -5.92 26.20
C ARG A 273 15.09 -5.48 27.26
N VAL A 274 14.64 -4.72 28.25
CA VAL A 274 15.51 -4.17 29.31
C VAL A 274 15.81 -5.21 30.38
N LEU A 275 14.79 -5.96 30.84
CA LEU A 275 14.93 -6.91 31.94
C LEU A 275 15.47 -8.27 31.48
N ASN A 276 15.44 -8.56 30.18
CA ASN A 276 15.87 -9.82 29.58
C ASN A 276 15.40 -11.08 30.34
N PRO A 277 14.08 -11.22 30.59
CA PRO A 277 13.55 -12.32 31.38
C PRO A 277 13.70 -13.68 30.68
N PRO A 278 13.71 -14.79 31.44
CA PRO A 278 13.82 -16.14 30.90
C PRO A 278 12.60 -16.56 30.06
N ALA A 279 11.45 -15.90 30.22
CA ALA A 279 10.22 -16.19 29.49
C ALA A 279 9.95 -15.19 28.36
N SER A 280 9.32 -15.67 27.28
CA SER A 280 8.89 -14.80 26.18
C SER A 280 7.82 -13.79 26.62
N SER A 281 7.75 -12.62 25.96
CA SER A 281 6.74 -11.58 26.23
C SER A 281 5.30 -12.11 26.19
N ALA A 282 5.01 -13.04 25.27
CA ALA A 282 3.70 -13.69 25.18
C ALA A 282 3.38 -14.58 26.39
N THR A 283 4.39 -15.28 26.92
CA THR A 283 4.26 -16.13 28.11
C THR A 283 4.02 -15.29 29.36
N ILE A 284 4.82 -14.23 29.54
CA ILE A 284 4.73 -13.29 30.67
C ILE A 284 3.35 -12.63 30.68
N LYS A 285 2.90 -12.11 29.52
CA LYS A 285 1.58 -11.52 29.38
C LYS A 285 0.46 -12.47 29.82
N ARG A 286 0.52 -13.74 29.40
CA ARG A 286 -0.47 -14.75 29.79
C ARG A 286 -0.47 -15.00 31.31
N TRP A 287 0.69 -14.99 31.96
CA TRP A 287 0.77 -15.16 33.40
C TRP A 287 0.16 -13.98 34.15
N ILE A 288 0.45 -12.75 33.73
CA ILE A 288 -0.15 -11.55 34.31
C ILE A 288 -1.67 -11.54 34.12
N GLU A 289 -2.16 -11.87 32.92
CA GLU A 289 -3.60 -12.01 32.64
C GLU A 289 -4.27 -13.11 33.47
N SER A 290 -3.51 -14.11 33.95
CA SER A 290 -3.99 -15.15 34.87
C SER A 290 -3.95 -14.75 36.35
N GLY A 291 -3.58 -13.50 36.65
CA GLY A 291 -3.52 -12.94 38.01
C GLY A 291 -2.16 -13.07 38.70
N MET A 292 -1.10 -13.44 37.98
CA MET A 292 0.26 -13.46 38.54
C MET A 292 0.82 -12.03 38.64
N PRO A 293 1.45 -11.64 39.77
CA PRO A 293 2.18 -10.38 39.87
C PRO A 293 3.23 -10.24 38.77
N ALA A 294 3.45 -9.02 38.28
CA ALA A 294 4.39 -8.79 37.19
C ALA A 294 5.82 -9.19 37.58
N GLU A 295 6.21 -8.99 38.83
CA GLU A 295 7.54 -9.37 39.35
C GLU A 295 7.77 -10.89 39.22
N ASP A 296 6.84 -11.68 39.74
CA ASP A 296 6.88 -13.14 39.63
C ASP A 296 6.86 -13.61 38.18
N ALA A 297 6.07 -12.96 37.33
CA ALA A 297 5.94 -13.33 35.92
C ALA A 297 7.25 -13.10 35.15
N PHE A 298 8.00 -12.04 35.46
CA PHE A 298 9.28 -11.74 34.81
C PHE A 298 10.42 -12.62 35.34
N SER A 299 10.39 -13.06 36.59
CA SER A 299 11.42 -13.97 37.14
C SER A 299 11.17 -15.45 36.86
N ARG A 300 9.94 -15.84 36.49
CA ARG A 300 9.57 -17.24 36.32
C ARG A 300 10.19 -17.88 35.08
N VAL A 301 10.94 -18.96 35.29
CA VAL A 301 11.48 -19.80 34.21
C VAL A 301 10.34 -20.58 33.54
N PRO A 302 10.14 -20.46 32.21
CA PRO A 302 9.13 -21.23 31.50
C PRO A 302 9.56 -22.71 31.43
N ASN A 303 8.60 -23.64 31.33
CA ASN A 303 8.93 -25.05 31.12
C ASN A 303 9.77 -25.19 29.84
N PRO A 304 10.93 -25.89 29.86
CA PRO A 304 11.86 -25.99 28.74
C PRO A 304 11.32 -26.81 27.55
N GLY A 305 10.08 -27.29 27.64
CA GLY A 305 9.46 -28.11 26.62
C GLY A 305 9.81 -29.59 26.80
N TYR A 306 9.35 -30.43 25.87
CA TYR A 306 9.47 -31.89 26.01
C TYR A 306 10.81 -32.45 25.51
N GLY A 307 11.78 -31.62 25.11
CA GLY A 307 13.04 -32.09 24.53
C GLY A 307 13.89 -32.92 25.50
N GLU A 308 13.84 -32.57 26.79
CA GLU A 308 14.55 -33.22 27.90
C GLU A 308 13.53 -33.62 28.99
N GLY A 309 12.45 -34.27 28.58
CA GLY A 309 11.46 -34.75 29.53
C GLY A 309 12.01 -35.94 30.34
N ILE A 310 11.66 -35.99 31.62
CA ILE A 310 12.09 -37.02 32.57
C ILE A 310 10.87 -37.86 32.98
N VAL A 311 11.04 -39.18 32.99
CA VAL A 311 10.17 -40.11 33.70
C VAL A 311 10.87 -40.45 35.01
N TYR A 312 10.17 -40.26 36.13
CA TYR A 312 10.73 -40.44 37.46
C TYR A 312 9.90 -41.41 38.30
N LEU A 313 10.59 -42.08 39.21
CA LEU A 313 10.05 -42.99 40.21
C LEU A 313 10.17 -42.35 41.59
N VAL A 314 9.09 -42.36 42.36
CA VAL A 314 9.13 -42.06 43.80
C VAL A 314 8.87 -43.35 44.55
N THR A 315 9.76 -43.71 45.47
CA THR A 315 9.65 -44.92 46.29
C THR A 315 9.49 -44.55 47.75
N HIS A 316 8.45 -45.06 48.40
CA HIS A 316 8.30 -44.93 49.85
C HIS A 316 9.19 -45.98 50.54
N LEU A 317 10.08 -45.53 51.42
CA LEU A 317 11.15 -46.36 51.98
C LEU A 317 10.65 -47.50 52.87
N ILE A 318 9.51 -47.32 53.55
CA ILE A 318 9.01 -48.31 54.52
C ILE A 318 8.06 -49.31 53.87
N SER A 319 7.10 -48.82 53.08
CA SER A 319 6.06 -49.68 52.50
C SER A 319 6.39 -50.19 51.10
N GLU A 320 7.53 -49.78 50.54
CA GLU A 320 7.99 -50.06 49.17
C GLU A 320 7.01 -49.65 48.05
N LYS A 321 5.98 -48.88 48.39
CA LYS A 321 4.97 -48.40 47.44
C LYS A 321 5.60 -47.36 46.54
N LYS A 322 5.25 -47.44 45.26
CA LYS A 322 5.88 -46.66 44.19
C LYS A 322 4.91 -45.70 43.53
N TYR A 323 5.45 -44.65 42.95
CA TYR A 323 4.76 -43.69 42.09
C TYR A 323 5.62 -43.41 40.86
N VAL A 324 5.03 -43.49 39.68
CA VAL A 324 5.69 -43.05 38.43
C VAL A 324 5.06 -41.73 37.99
N GLY A 325 5.88 -40.77 37.59
CA GLY A 325 5.41 -39.54 36.99
C GLY A 325 6.30 -39.07 35.86
N ILE A 326 5.80 -38.07 35.12
CA ILE A 326 6.57 -37.38 34.07
C ILE A 326 6.72 -35.90 34.39
N THR A 327 7.86 -35.34 34.02
CA THR A 327 8.16 -33.90 34.15
C THR A 327 8.95 -33.42 32.94
N VAL A 328 8.87 -32.12 32.69
CA VAL A 328 9.74 -31.40 31.75
C VAL A 328 10.61 -30.38 32.48
N GLN A 329 10.48 -30.29 33.80
CA GLN A 329 11.35 -29.50 34.67
C GLN A 329 12.39 -30.43 35.30
N SER A 330 13.40 -29.86 35.97
CA SER A 330 14.34 -30.66 36.76
C SER A 330 13.62 -31.50 37.82
N LEU A 331 14.23 -32.62 38.19
CA LEU A 331 13.66 -33.57 39.13
C LEU A 331 13.49 -32.95 40.53
N GLU A 332 14.46 -32.14 40.94
CA GLU A 332 14.47 -31.41 42.21
C GLU A 332 13.27 -30.46 42.28
N ARG A 333 13.07 -29.64 41.23
CA ARG A 333 11.96 -28.69 41.18
C ARG A 333 10.61 -29.40 41.14
N ARG A 334 10.53 -30.53 40.44
CA ARG A 334 9.31 -31.35 40.37
C ARG A 334 8.96 -31.94 41.74
N TRP A 335 9.96 -32.36 42.51
CA TRP A 335 9.80 -32.87 43.86
C TRP A 335 9.37 -31.78 44.85
N GLU A 336 10.01 -30.61 44.83
CA GLU A 336 9.59 -29.44 45.62
C GLU A 336 8.11 -29.15 45.41
N TYR A 337 7.65 -29.13 44.15
CA TYR A 337 6.24 -28.93 43.83
C TYR A 337 5.33 -30.03 44.40
N HIS A 338 5.76 -31.30 44.43
CA HIS A 338 4.99 -32.36 45.09
C HIS A 338 4.85 -32.10 46.59
N VAL A 339 5.91 -31.65 47.26
CA VAL A 339 5.91 -31.33 48.68
C VAL A 339 5.03 -30.10 48.97
N GLU A 340 5.08 -29.05 48.14
CA GLU A 340 4.20 -27.89 48.24
C GLU A 340 2.72 -28.27 48.09
N GLN A 341 2.38 -29.06 47.08
CA GLN A 341 1.01 -29.54 46.88
C GLN A 341 0.53 -30.44 48.02
N ALA A 342 1.42 -31.25 48.60
CA ALA A 342 1.12 -32.04 49.79
C ALA A 342 0.87 -31.17 51.03
N LYS A 343 1.35 -29.92 51.08
CA LYS A 343 1.05 -28.95 52.16
C LYS A 343 -0.22 -28.12 51.92
N ALA A 344 -0.70 -28.02 50.67
CA ALA A 344 -1.88 -27.20 50.33
C ALA A 344 -3.20 -27.73 50.94
N GLY A 345 -4.13 -26.87 51.36
CA GLY A 345 -5.30 -27.22 52.19
C GLY A 345 -6.28 -28.30 51.69
N HIS A 346 -6.12 -28.86 50.48
CA HIS A 346 -7.04 -29.86 49.92
C HIS A 346 -6.30 -30.98 49.18
N ILE A 347 -6.54 -32.25 49.56
CA ILE A 347 -6.07 -33.44 48.85
C ILE A 347 -7.25 -34.16 48.19
N LYS A 348 -7.17 -34.40 46.87
CA LYS A 348 -8.27 -35.00 46.09
C LYS A 348 -8.52 -36.48 46.39
N ASN A 349 -7.48 -37.25 46.74
CA ASN A 349 -7.61 -38.69 46.99
C ASN A 349 -6.64 -39.11 48.10
N LYS A 350 -7.16 -39.76 49.15
CA LYS A 350 -6.38 -40.24 50.30
C LYS A 350 -5.34 -41.31 49.95
N LYS A 351 -5.46 -41.98 48.81
CA LYS A 351 -4.49 -43.00 48.33
C LYS A 351 -3.41 -42.42 47.40
N SER A 352 -3.38 -41.10 47.22
CA SER A 352 -2.43 -40.44 46.30
C SER A 352 -1.06 -40.22 46.93
N LEU A 353 -0.04 -39.98 46.10
CA LEU A 353 1.29 -39.59 46.55
C LEU A 353 1.26 -38.36 47.48
N HIS A 354 0.43 -37.35 47.20
CA HIS A 354 0.34 -36.16 48.05
C HIS A 354 -0.21 -36.45 49.45
N ALA A 355 -1.13 -37.42 49.57
CA ALA A 355 -1.61 -37.89 50.87
C ALA A 355 -0.50 -38.58 51.66
N ALA A 356 0.25 -39.45 50.99
CA ALA A 356 1.36 -40.16 51.59
C ALA A 356 2.49 -39.21 52.02
N ILE A 357 2.84 -38.20 51.21
CA ILE A 357 3.83 -37.17 51.60
C ILE A 357 3.36 -36.37 52.82
N ARG A 358 2.05 -36.07 52.92
CA ARG A 358 1.51 -35.36 54.09
C ARG A 358 1.56 -36.22 55.36
N GLU A 359 1.33 -37.52 55.22
CA GLU A 359 1.27 -38.46 56.34
C GLU A 359 2.66 -38.85 56.85
N PHE A 360 3.58 -39.22 55.95
CA PHE A 360 4.90 -39.77 56.30
C PHE A 360 6.04 -38.75 56.21
N GLY A 361 5.80 -37.58 55.63
CA GLY A 361 6.81 -36.55 55.39
C GLY A 361 7.66 -36.81 54.14
N ALA A 362 8.28 -35.75 53.62
CA ALA A 362 9.05 -35.84 52.37
C ALA A 362 10.32 -36.70 52.49
N SER A 363 10.92 -36.79 53.68
CA SER A 363 12.12 -37.59 53.94
C SER A 363 11.87 -39.11 53.91
N ALA A 364 10.60 -39.55 53.90
CA ALA A 364 10.25 -40.97 53.81
C ALA A 364 10.29 -41.53 52.37
N PHE A 365 10.67 -40.70 51.39
CA PHE A 365 10.65 -41.04 49.97
C PHE A 365 11.99 -40.79 49.29
N THR A 366 12.33 -41.64 48.31
CA THR A 366 13.39 -41.36 47.32
C THR A 366 12.75 -40.99 45.99
N VAL A 367 13.49 -40.21 45.20
CA VAL A 367 13.06 -39.78 43.86
C VAL A 367 14.19 -40.04 42.89
N ASP A 368 13.94 -40.91 41.92
CA ASP A 368 14.94 -41.38 40.98
C ASP A 368 14.47 -41.13 39.53
N GLU A 369 15.39 -40.71 38.66
CA GLU A 369 15.16 -40.70 37.23
C GLU A 369 15.26 -42.13 36.69
N ILE A 370 14.23 -42.58 35.96
CA ILE A 370 14.16 -43.96 35.44
C ILE A 370 14.14 -44.04 33.91
N ASP A 371 13.76 -42.96 33.23
CA ASP A 371 13.75 -42.89 31.77
C ASP A 371 13.65 -41.42 31.31
N VAL A 372 13.90 -41.17 30.02
CA VAL A 372 13.81 -39.84 29.39
C VAL A 372 12.94 -39.86 28.15
N GLY A 373 12.37 -38.72 27.77
CA GLY A 373 11.54 -38.61 26.57
C GLY A 373 11.69 -37.24 25.92
N ASN A 374 11.64 -37.23 24.58
CA ASN A 374 11.84 -36.04 23.75
C ASN A 374 10.52 -35.43 23.22
N SER A 375 9.37 -35.99 23.62
CA SER A 375 8.05 -35.52 23.21
C SER A 375 6.98 -35.90 24.22
N LYS A 376 5.87 -35.14 24.23
CA LYS A 376 4.73 -35.40 25.11
C LYS A 376 4.19 -36.83 24.97
N GLY A 377 3.98 -37.27 23.73
CA GLY A 377 3.44 -38.61 23.46
C GLY A 377 4.40 -39.72 23.88
N SER A 378 5.71 -39.52 23.70
CA SER A 378 6.73 -40.48 24.16
C SER A 378 6.73 -40.60 25.68
N LEU A 379 6.73 -39.48 26.41
CA LEU A 379 6.67 -39.48 27.88
C LEU A 379 5.37 -40.13 28.39
N GLU A 380 4.23 -39.78 27.83
CA GLU A 380 2.94 -40.37 28.25
C GLU A 380 2.86 -41.89 27.98
N ALA A 381 3.47 -42.37 26.89
CA ALA A 381 3.56 -43.80 26.59
C ALA A 381 4.51 -44.53 27.55
N LYS A 382 5.67 -43.92 27.85
CA LYS A 382 6.65 -44.45 28.81
C LYS A 382 6.09 -44.46 30.23
N GLU A 383 5.40 -43.41 30.66
CA GLU A 383 4.71 -43.34 31.96
C GLU A 383 3.76 -44.52 32.13
N ARG A 384 2.90 -44.77 31.14
CA ARG A 384 1.94 -45.89 31.18
C ARG A 384 2.63 -47.24 31.29
N ARG A 385 3.69 -47.45 30.49
CA ARG A 385 4.48 -48.68 30.51
C ARG A 385 5.14 -48.91 31.87
N TRP A 386 5.72 -47.87 32.46
CA TRP A 386 6.36 -47.95 33.77
C TRP A 386 5.36 -48.16 34.91
N ILE A 387 4.20 -47.51 34.87
CA ILE A 387 3.11 -47.75 35.85
C ILE A 387 2.66 -49.20 35.82
N GLU A 388 2.46 -49.76 34.62
CA GLU A 388 2.06 -51.16 34.42
C GLU A 388 3.16 -52.12 34.88
N TRP A 389 4.41 -51.89 34.45
CA TRP A 389 5.53 -52.77 34.76
C TRP A 389 5.87 -52.80 36.25
N LEU A 390 5.81 -51.65 36.94
CA LEU A 390 6.13 -51.54 38.36
C LEU A 390 4.91 -51.71 39.28
N GLY A 391 3.71 -51.90 38.72
CA GLY A 391 2.48 -52.10 39.50
C GLY A 391 2.12 -50.92 40.41
N THR A 392 2.33 -49.67 39.96
CA THR A 392 2.25 -48.50 40.86
C THR A 392 0.84 -47.94 41.06
N LEU A 393 -0.20 -48.60 40.53
CA LEU A 393 -1.59 -48.16 40.67
C LEU A 393 -2.10 -48.36 42.09
N ALA A 394 -2.89 -47.40 42.59
CA ALA A 394 -3.59 -47.56 43.86
C ALA A 394 -4.58 -48.76 43.79
N PRO A 395 -4.63 -49.63 44.81
CA PRO A 395 -4.09 -49.45 46.17
C PRO A 395 -2.64 -49.89 46.40
N ASP A 396 -2.03 -50.60 45.45
CA ASP A 396 -0.72 -51.24 45.61
C ASP A 396 0.44 -50.24 45.41
N GLY A 397 0.22 -49.14 44.69
CA GLY A 397 1.08 -47.97 44.67
C GLY A 397 0.31 -46.66 44.86
N PHE A 398 0.91 -45.55 44.42
CA PHE A 398 0.36 -44.20 44.61
C PHE A 398 -0.20 -43.55 43.34
N ASN A 399 -0.07 -44.18 42.16
CA ASN A 399 -0.68 -43.68 40.93
C ASN A 399 -2.20 -43.90 40.98
N ILE A 400 -2.97 -42.82 40.89
CA ILE A 400 -4.45 -42.89 40.91
C ILE A 400 -5.04 -43.28 39.53
N SER A 401 -4.29 -43.08 38.46
CA SER A 401 -4.70 -43.39 37.09
C SER A 401 -3.58 -44.11 36.36
N THR A 402 -3.90 -44.78 35.26
CA THR A 402 -2.97 -45.53 34.40
C THR A 402 -1.93 -44.64 33.68
N GLY A 403 -1.82 -43.36 34.03
CA GLY A 403 -0.95 -42.39 33.37
C GLY A 403 -1.47 -41.91 32.01
N GLY A 404 -0.69 -41.06 31.35
CA GLY A 404 -0.99 -40.55 30.01
C GLY A 404 -1.78 -39.24 29.98
N THR A 405 -1.82 -38.51 31.10
CA THR A 405 -2.24 -37.11 31.13
C THR A 405 -1.26 -36.33 31.99
N SER A 406 -0.34 -35.60 31.35
CA SER A 406 0.48 -34.62 32.07
C SER A 406 -0.48 -33.68 32.84
N GLY A 407 -0.39 -33.69 34.17
CA GLY A 407 -1.37 -33.06 35.05
C GLY A 407 -1.69 -31.63 34.64
N GLY A 408 -2.97 -31.35 34.38
CA GLY A 408 -3.47 -29.98 34.30
C GLY A 408 -4.33 -29.59 33.10
N SER A 409 -4.73 -30.48 32.20
CA SER A 409 -5.82 -30.13 31.28
C SER A 409 -7.16 -30.30 32.00
N ASN A 410 -7.54 -29.34 32.85
CA ASN A 410 -8.96 -29.10 33.09
C ASN A 410 -9.59 -28.98 31.71
N SER A 411 -10.46 -29.91 31.34
CA SER A 411 -11.10 -29.91 30.03
C SER A 411 -11.93 -28.63 29.95
N ARG A 412 -11.38 -27.64 29.24
CA ARG A 412 -12.07 -26.37 29.01
C ARG A 412 -13.36 -26.71 28.30
N LYS A 413 -14.48 -26.43 28.97
CA LYS A 413 -15.81 -26.52 28.38
C LYS A 413 -15.88 -25.47 27.27
N VAL A 414 -16.36 -25.85 26.09
CA VAL A 414 -16.40 -24.98 24.91
C VAL A 414 -17.79 -25.01 24.32
N ASP A 415 -18.35 -23.84 24.09
CA ASP A 415 -19.64 -23.69 23.42
C ASP A 415 -19.41 -23.49 21.92
N VAL A 416 -20.07 -24.31 21.09
CA VAL A 416 -20.02 -24.25 19.63
C VAL A 416 -21.42 -24.49 19.09
N ASP A 417 -21.90 -23.62 18.21
CA ASP A 417 -23.24 -23.70 17.60
C ASP A 417 -24.38 -23.84 18.64
N GLY A 418 -24.21 -23.22 19.82
CA GLY A 418 -25.17 -23.29 20.94
C GLY A 418 -25.11 -24.58 21.77
N ILE A 419 -24.19 -25.50 21.45
CA ILE A 419 -23.99 -26.77 22.18
C ILE A 419 -22.76 -26.65 23.07
N ARG A 420 -22.91 -27.04 24.34
CA ARG A 420 -21.84 -27.02 25.34
C ARG A 420 -21.07 -28.34 25.38
N PHE A 421 -19.84 -28.34 24.90
CA PHE A 421 -18.99 -29.53 24.88
C PHE A 421 -18.13 -29.66 26.14
N PRO A 422 -17.88 -30.89 26.63
CA PRO A 422 -17.09 -31.14 27.83
C PRO A 422 -15.59 -30.91 27.62
N SER A 423 -15.11 -30.86 26.38
CA SER A 423 -13.71 -30.59 26.04
C SER A 423 -13.53 -29.98 24.65
N VAL A 424 -12.39 -29.31 24.44
CA VAL A 424 -11.95 -28.81 23.13
C VAL A 424 -11.90 -29.94 22.08
N LYS A 425 -11.51 -31.16 22.48
CA LYS A 425 -11.42 -32.32 21.58
C LYS A 425 -12.80 -32.74 21.09
N ALA A 426 -13.79 -32.79 21.97
CA ALA A 426 -15.18 -33.11 21.61
C ALA A 426 -15.79 -32.04 20.69
N ALA A 427 -15.60 -30.75 21.00
CA ALA A 427 -16.02 -29.65 20.14
C ALA A 427 -15.35 -29.70 18.76
N THR A 428 -14.06 -30.06 18.71
CA THR A 428 -13.31 -30.20 17.45
C THR A 428 -13.87 -31.32 16.58
N ALA A 429 -14.21 -32.47 17.17
CA ALA A 429 -14.80 -33.60 16.46
C ALA A 429 -16.14 -33.22 15.83
N TYR A 430 -17.01 -32.56 16.60
CA TYR A 430 -18.28 -32.03 16.12
C TYR A 430 -18.11 -31.08 14.93
N ILE A 431 -17.17 -30.13 14.99
CA ILE A 431 -16.90 -29.20 13.88
C ILE A 431 -16.35 -29.93 12.65
N ALA A 432 -15.46 -30.91 12.85
CA ALA A 432 -14.87 -31.68 11.76
C ALA A 432 -15.96 -32.42 10.97
N GLU A 433 -16.88 -33.06 11.68
CA GLU A 433 -18.00 -33.80 11.10
C GLU A 433 -19.03 -32.87 10.44
N THR A 434 -19.55 -31.89 11.18
CA THR A 434 -20.62 -30.99 10.68
C THR A 434 -20.20 -30.12 9.50
N ARG A 435 -18.91 -29.74 9.42
CA ARG A 435 -18.38 -28.88 8.34
C ARG A 435 -17.64 -29.65 7.25
N ASP A 436 -17.59 -30.98 7.34
CA ASP A 436 -16.82 -31.90 6.47
C ASP A 436 -15.37 -31.45 6.27
N ILE A 437 -14.68 -31.15 7.36
CA ILE A 437 -13.26 -30.74 7.37
C ILE A 437 -12.42 -31.66 8.25
N SER A 438 -11.10 -31.66 8.04
CA SER A 438 -10.21 -32.50 8.85
C SER A 438 -10.19 -32.08 10.33
N MET A 439 -9.93 -33.04 11.23
CA MET A 439 -9.75 -32.79 12.67
C MET A 439 -8.76 -31.66 12.95
N HIS A 440 -7.64 -31.60 12.21
CA HIS A 440 -6.67 -30.51 12.34
C HIS A 440 -7.26 -29.15 11.92
N ALA A 441 -7.99 -29.12 10.80
CA ALA A 441 -8.62 -27.92 10.27
C ALA A 441 -9.71 -27.38 11.21
N ALA A 442 -10.47 -28.26 11.86
CA ALA A 442 -11.44 -27.92 12.88
C ALA A 442 -10.77 -27.36 14.15
N ALA A 443 -9.68 -27.98 14.64
CA ALA A 443 -8.97 -27.53 15.84
C ALA A 443 -8.41 -26.11 15.67
N VAL A 444 -7.80 -25.83 14.51
CA VAL A 444 -7.25 -24.50 14.19
C VAL A 444 -8.36 -23.45 14.10
N ARG A 445 -9.51 -23.80 13.53
CA ARG A 445 -10.66 -22.90 13.38
C ARG A 445 -11.32 -22.57 14.71
N LEU A 446 -11.52 -23.57 15.55
CA LEU A 446 -12.03 -23.38 16.91
C LEU A 446 -11.13 -22.43 17.70
N ARG A 447 -9.81 -22.60 17.62
CA ARG A 447 -8.83 -21.70 18.24
C ARG A 447 -8.89 -20.26 17.70
N LYS A 448 -9.21 -20.09 16.42
CA LYS A 448 -9.26 -18.77 15.74
C LYS A 448 -10.65 -18.13 15.75
N GLY A 449 -11.67 -18.79 16.30
CA GLY A 449 -13.06 -18.31 16.28
C GLY A 449 -13.68 -18.23 14.87
N ARG A 450 -13.23 -19.05 13.91
CA ARG A 450 -13.70 -19.04 12.51
C ARG A 450 -14.37 -20.37 12.14
N ILE A 451 -15.51 -20.63 12.75
CA ILE A 451 -16.18 -21.94 12.72
C ILE A 451 -17.02 -22.10 11.43
N ASP A 452 -17.44 -20.99 10.82
CA ASP A 452 -18.38 -20.98 9.68
C ASP A 452 -17.79 -21.16 8.29
N VAL A 453 -17.06 -22.26 8.06
CA VAL A 453 -16.48 -22.52 6.73
C VAL A 453 -16.61 -23.99 6.33
N LYS A 454 -17.27 -24.23 5.20
CA LYS A 454 -17.36 -25.57 4.56
C LYS A 454 -16.05 -25.94 3.85
N LYS A 455 -15.87 -27.23 3.61
CA LYS A 455 -14.77 -27.77 2.79
C LYS A 455 -14.67 -27.04 1.44
N PRO A 456 -13.49 -26.57 1.04
CA PRO A 456 -13.33 -25.95 -0.28
C PRO A 456 -13.51 -26.99 -1.39
N ALA A 457 -14.14 -26.59 -2.50
CA ALA A 457 -14.40 -27.44 -3.65
C ALA A 457 -13.13 -28.14 -4.20
N ARG A 458 -13.30 -29.39 -4.68
CA ARG A 458 -12.21 -30.23 -5.19
C ARG A 458 -11.63 -29.62 -6.47
N PRO A 459 -10.36 -29.93 -6.82
CA PRO A 459 -9.80 -29.51 -8.12
C PRO A 459 -10.68 -30.03 -9.27
N GLY A 460 -11.19 -29.11 -10.11
CA GLY A 460 -12.06 -29.44 -11.25
C GLY A 460 -13.54 -29.11 -11.05
N GLU A 461 -14.05 -29.13 -9.81
CA GLU A 461 -15.45 -28.75 -9.50
C GLU A 461 -15.65 -27.23 -9.42
N SER A 462 -14.56 -26.47 -9.41
CA SER A 462 -14.56 -25.04 -9.17
C SER A 462 -13.79 -24.29 -10.25
N LEU A 463 -14.49 -23.37 -10.93
CA LEU A 463 -13.95 -22.53 -12.00
C LEU A 463 -12.63 -21.83 -11.57
N VAL A 464 -12.55 -21.42 -10.30
CA VAL A 464 -11.42 -20.70 -9.65
C VAL A 464 -10.14 -21.53 -9.45
N LYS A 465 -10.14 -22.83 -9.73
CA LYS A 465 -8.93 -23.69 -9.56
C LYS A 465 -8.44 -24.37 -10.83
N THR A 466 -9.04 -24.05 -11.97
CA THR A 466 -8.64 -24.61 -13.26
C THR A 466 -7.28 -24.07 -13.72
N PRO A 467 -6.52 -24.81 -14.55
CA PRO A 467 -5.30 -24.30 -15.18
C PRO A 467 -5.53 -22.99 -15.95
N ALA A 468 -6.67 -22.86 -16.64
CA ALA A 468 -7.10 -21.62 -17.29
C ALA A 468 -7.24 -20.47 -16.28
N TYR A 469 -7.92 -20.68 -15.16
CA TYR A 469 -8.09 -19.65 -14.12
C TYR A 469 -6.76 -19.20 -13.51
N LYS A 470 -5.85 -20.13 -13.25
CA LYS A 470 -4.51 -19.79 -12.73
C LYS A 470 -3.72 -18.93 -13.72
N ALA A 471 -3.82 -19.21 -15.01
CA ALA A 471 -3.18 -18.39 -16.05
C ALA A 471 -3.84 -17.02 -16.16
N TRP A 472 -5.18 -16.97 -16.18
CA TRP A 472 -5.99 -15.76 -16.21
C TRP A 472 -5.70 -14.82 -15.04
N SER A 473 -5.83 -15.34 -13.82
CA SER A 473 -5.61 -14.56 -12.60
C SER A 473 -4.21 -13.96 -12.55
N ARG A 474 -3.18 -14.70 -13.01
CA ARG A 474 -1.80 -14.20 -13.07
C ARG A 474 -1.64 -13.01 -14.00
N PHE A 475 -2.05 -13.12 -15.26
CA PHE A 475 -1.83 -12.01 -16.20
C PHE A 475 -2.73 -10.81 -15.89
N VAL A 476 -3.97 -11.03 -15.47
CA VAL A 476 -4.89 -9.96 -15.07
C VAL A 476 -4.33 -9.22 -13.87
N HIS A 477 -3.86 -9.94 -12.84
CA HIS A 477 -3.22 -9.31 -11.69
C HIS A 477 -1.91 -8.60 -12.05
N GLY A 478 -1.08 -9.20 -12.93
CA GLY A 478 0.16 -8.61 -13.44
C GLY A 478 -0.04 -7.40 -14.37
N VAL A 479 -1.27 -7.15 -14.85
CA VAL A 479 -1.56 -5.94 -15.63
C VAL A 479 -2.29 -4.89 -14.79
N ILE A 480 -3.17 -5.29 -13.88
CA ILE A 480 -4.02 -4.35 -13.15
C ILE A 480 -3.37 -3.85 -11.86
N ASN A 481 -2.52 -4.64 -11.20
CA ASN A 481 -1.98 -4.29 -9.88
C ASN A 481 -0.53 -3.75 -9.97
N PRO A 482 -0.31 -2.43 -9.79
CA PRO A 482 1.03 -1.83 -9.85
C PRO A 482 1.99 -2.32 -8.76
N ASN A 483 1.46 -2.89 -7.67
CA ASN A 483 2.26 -3.43 -6.56
C ASN A 483 2.67 -4.89 -6.78
N SER A 484 2.25 -5.52 -7.88
CA SER A 484 2.66 -6.89 -8.19
C SER A 484 4.13 -6.94 -8.63
N ARG A 485 4.87 -7.95 -8.18
CA ARG A 485 6.20 -8.25 -8.73
C ARG A 485 6.15 -8.66 -10.21
N GLU A 486 4.98 -9.08 -10.69
CA GLU A 486 4.72 -9.44 -12.08
C GLU A 486 4.05 -8.28 -12.85
N TYR A 487 4.05 -7.05 -12.31
CA TYR A 487 3.42 -5.89 -12.95
C TYR A 487 4.12 -5.51 -14.26
N ILE A 488 3.36 -5.40 -15.35
CA ILE A 488 3.85 -4.96 -16.65
C ILE A 488 3.23 -3.60 -17.00
N ALA A 489 4.01 -2.53 -16.83
CA ALA A 489 3.56 -1.17 -17.08
C ALA A 489 3.19 -0.96 -18.57
N GLY A 490 2.05 -0.29 -18.82
CA GLY A 490 1.62 0.12 -20.16
C GLY A 490 1.04 -1.01 -21.03
N VAL A 491 0.80 -2.20 -20.46
CA VAL A 491 0.17 -3.32 -21.16
C VAL A 491 -1.31 -3.34 -20.82
N GLU A 492 -2.18 -3.41 -21.83
CA GLU A 492 -3.62 -3.50 -21.62
C GLU A 492 -4.12 -4.96 -21.71
N VAL A 493 -5.28 -5.23 -21.11
CA VAL A 493 -6.02 -6.49 -21.25
C VAL A 493 -7.33 -6.19 -21.97
N CYS A 494 -7.73 -7.07 -22.90
CA CYS A 494 -9.04 -7.03 -23.54
C CYS A 494 -10.14 -6.88 -22.48
N GLU A 495 -11.05 -5.93 -22.66
CA GLU A 495 -12.09 -5.63 -21.67
C GLU A 495 -12.94 -6.86 -21.34
N ALA A 496 -13.27 -7.68 -22.35
CA ALA A 496 -14.00 -8.93 -22.16
C ALA A 496 -13.26 -9.93 -21.26
N TRP A 497 -11.92 -9.97 -21.33
CA TRP A 497 -11.09 -10.90 -20.53
C TRP A 497 -10.84 -10.41 -19.10
N ARG A 498 -11.42 -9.27 -18.69
CA ARG A 498 -11.55 -8.91 -17.26
C ARG A 498 -12.53 -9.83 -16.53
N ASP A 499 -13.39 -10.52 -17.27
CA ASP A 499 -14.26 -11.57 -16.78
C ASP A 499 -13.68 -12.95 -17.13
N PHE A 500 -13.65 -13.87 -16.16
CA PHE A 500 -13.06 -15.19 -16.36
C PHE A 500 -13.91 -16.08 -17.29
N GLU A 501 -15.24 -15.98 -17.26
CA GLU A 501 -16.12 -16.82 -18.08
C GLU A 501 -15.96 -16.46 -19.55
N ARG A 502 -15.88 -15.17 -19.87
CA ARG A 502 -15.59 -14.68 -21.23
C ARG A 502 -14.21 -15.09 -21.71
N PHE A 503 -13.19 -14.97 -20.85
CA PHE A 503 -11.86 -15.49 -21.16
C PHE A 503 -11.88 -17.00 -21.46
N LEU A 504 -12.60 -17.77 -20.63
CA LEU A 504 -12.68 -19.23 -20.79
C LEU A 504 -13.43 -19.61 -22.07
N ALA A 505 -14.46 -18.85 -22.46
CA ALA A 505 -15.19 -19.07 -23.71
C ALA A 505 -14.30 -18.80 -24.94
N ASP A 506 -13.51 -17.73 -24.91
CA ASP A 506 -12.66 -17.35 -26.05
C ASP A 506 -11.37 -18.19 -26.18
N VAL A 507 -10.77 -18.56 -25.04
CA VAL A 507 -9.41 -19.14 -24.98
C VAL A 507 -9.42 -20.61 -24.60
N GLY A 508 -10.45 -21.07 -23.90
CA GLY A 508 -10.57 -22.44 -23.43
C GLY A 508 -9.55 -22.85 -22.37
N GLN A 509 -9.60 -24.13 -22.00
CA GLN A 509 -8.57 -24.75 -21.16
C GLN A 509 -7.28 -24.94 -21.97
N PRO A 510 -6.10 -24.96 -21.32
CA PRO A 510 -4.86 -25.30 -22.00
C PRO A 510 -4.98 -26.70 -22.64
N PRO A 511 -4.57 -26.87 -23.92
CA PRO A 511 -4.65 -28.15 -24.61
C PRO A 511 -3.84 -29.27 -23.94
N LYS A 512 -2.76 -28.91 -23.24
CA LYS A 512 -1.91 -29.86 -22.48
C LYS A 512 -1.59 -29.31 -21.09
N PRO A 513 -1.47 -30.18 -20.07
CA PRO A 513 -1.01 -29.79 -18.74
C PRO A 513 0.36 -29.08 -18.79
N GLY A 514 0.51 -28.01 -18.02
CA GLY A 514 1.79 -27.29 -17.88
C GLY A 514 2.07 -26.24 -18.96
N MET A 515 1.17 -26.02 -19.92
CA MET A 515 1.25 -24.90 -20.86
C MET A 515 1.08 -23.54 -20.15
N ALA A 516 1.70 -22.51 -20.72
CA ALA A 516 1.60 -21.13 -20.28
C ALA A 516 0.77 -20.33 -21.30
N PHE A 517 -0.09 -19.45 -20.80
CA PHE A 517 -0.76 -18.46 -21.63
C PHE A 517 0.14 -17.24 -21.76
N ALA A 518 0.56 -16.90 -22.98
CA ALA A 518 1.50 -15.81 -23.21
C ALA A 518 1.18 -15.02 -24.48
N ARG A 519 1.64 -13.75 -24.49
CA ARG A 519 1.58 -12.86 -25.66
C ARG A 519 2.62 -13.26 -26.70
N LYS A 520 2.19 -13.35 -27.97
CA LYS A 520 3.04 -13.61 -29.15
C LYS A 520 3.90 -12.38 -29.46
N ASP A 521 3.30 -11.19 -29.47
CA ASP A 521 4.00 -9.91 -29.55
C ASP A 521 3.93 -9.18 -28.21
N LYS A 522 5.11 -8.86 -27.65
CA LYS A 522 5.25 -8.22 -26.34
C LYS A 522 4.97 -6.73 -26.35
N THR A 523 4.97 -6.09 -27.53
CA THR A 523 4.61 -4.68 -27.70
C THR A 523 3.11 -4.44 -27.59
N LYS A 524 2.30 -5.50 -27.80
CA LYS A 524 0.84 -5.45 -27.75
C LYS A 524 0.29 -6.00 -26.43
N GLY A 525 -0.95 -5.63 -26.12
CA GLY A 525 -1.69 -6.08 -24.93
C GLY A 525 -2.09 -7.56 -24.94
N PHE A 526 -2.76 -8.00 -23.87
CA PHE A 526 -3.48 -9.26 -23.81
C PHE A 526 -4.82 -9.13 -24.53
N VAL A 527 -4.76 -9.20 -25.85
CA VAL A 527 -5.93 -9.08 -26.75
C VAL A 527 -6.12 -10.34 -27.58
N LEU A 528 -7.34 -10.51 -28.11
CA LEU A 528 -7.68 -11.60 -29.03
C LEU A 528 -6.69 -11.60 -30.21
N GLY A 529 -6.19 -12.77 -30.58
CA GLY A 529 -5.21 -12.94 -31.67
C GLY A 529 -3.74 -12.71 -31.28
N ASN A 530 -3.44 -11.92 -30.23
CA ASN A 530 -2.06 -11.71 -29.76
C ASN A 530 -1.63 -12.67 -28.64
N CYS A 531 -2.51 -13.55 -28.17
CA CYS A 531 -2.19 -14.49 -27.10
C CYS A 531 -2.46 -15.93 -27.53
N SER A 532 -1.69 -16.88 -27.00
CA SER A 532 -1.98 -18.30 -27.16
C SER A 532 -1.40 -19.13 -26.03
N TRP A 533 -1.93 -20.34 -25.88
CA TRP A 533 -1.29 -21.40 -25.11
C TRP A 533 -0.01 -21.83 -25.82
N MET A 534 1.09 -21.89 -25.09
CA MET A 534 2.38 -22.36 -25.58
C MET A 534 3.15 -23.05 -24.46
N SER A 535 4.22 -23.77 -24.79
CA SER A 535 5.10 -24.33 -23.78
C SER A 535 5.82 -23.21 -23.01
N LYS A 536 6.23 -23.51 -21.77
CA LYS A 536 7.04 -22.57 -20.97
C LYS A 536 8.35 -22.18 -21.67
N SER A 537 8.93 -23.12 -22.44
CA SER A 537 10.15 -22.89 -23.22
C SER A 537 9.92 -21.86 -24.33
N GLU A 538 8.84 -22.00 -25.11
CA GLU A 538 8.49 -21.04 -26.16
C GLU A 538 8.18 -19.66 -25.60
N ALA A 539 7.39 -19.59 -24.52
CA ALA A 539 7.11 -18.32 -23.84
C ALA A 539 8.39 -17.63 -23.36
N SER A 540 9.35 -18.41 -22.84
CA SER A 540 10.66 -17.91 -22.42
C SER A 540 11.50 -17.41 -23.60
N LYS A 541 11.52 -18.13 -24.73
CA LYS A 541 12.22 -17.70 -25.95
C LYS A 541 11.69 -16.36 -26.47
N ILE A 542 10.36 -16.17 -26.49
CA ILE A 542 9.73 -14.91 -26.90
C ILE A 542 10.11 -13.77 -25.93
N ASN A 543 10.08 -14.04 -24.62
CA ASN A 543 10.53 -13.06 -23.63
C ASN A 543 12.01 -12.69 -23.81
N ALA A 544 12.89 -13.67 -23.98
CA ALA A 544 14.32 -13.46 -24.16
C ALA A 544 14.62 -12.66 -25.44
N ALA A 545 13.94 -12.97 -26.55
CA ALA A 545 14.08 -12.24 -27.81
C ALA A 545 13.67 -10.75 -27.66
N HIS A 546 12.56 -10.48 -26.97
CA HIS A 546 12.14 -9.12 -26.65
C HIS A 546 13.16 -8.38 -25.77
N MET A 547 13.59 -9.01 -24.67
CA MET A 547 14.57 -8.41 -23.75
C MET A 547 15.90 -8.13 -24.45
N LYS A 548 16.35 -9.02 -25.36
CA LYS A 548 17.55 -8.81 -26.18
C LYS A 548 17.38 -7.62 -27.13
N LYS A 549 16.23 -7.50 -27.79
CA LYS A 549 15.92 -6.38 -28.71
C LYS A 549 15.88 -5.02 -28.00
N HIS A 550 15.47 -4.99 -26.73
CA HIS A 550 15.40 -3.77 -25.91
C HIS A 550 16.61 -3.57 -24.99
N GLY A 551 17.70 -4.33 -25.16
CA GLY A 551 18.94 -4.15 -24.40
C GLY A 551 18.85 -4.51 -22.90
N LEU A 552 17.80 -5.22 -22.48
CA LEU A 552 17.54 -5.59 -21.08
C LEU A 552 18.17 -6.93 -20.66
N LEU A 553 18.82 -7.62 -21.59
CA LEU A 553 19.41 -8.95 -21.37
C LEU A 553 20.94 -8.81 -21.24
N VAL A 554 21.40 -8.53 -20.02
CA VAL A 554 22.84 -8.49 -19.72
C VAL A 554 23.32 -9.93 -19.63
N GLY A 555 24.21 -10.32 -20.53
CA GLY A 555 24.82 -11.65 -20.52
C GLY A 555 25.45 -11.94 -19.16
N ARG A 556 25.37 -13.19 -18.70
CA ARG A 556 26.09 -13.64 -17.51
C ARG A 556 27.57 -13.39 -17.77
N ALA A 557 28.17 -12.41 -17.10
CA ALA A 557 29.61 -12.19 -17.14
C ALA A 557 30.28 -13.54 -16.83
N ALA A 558 31.09 -14.04 -17.76
CA ALA A 558 31.90 -15.21 -17.52
C ALA A 558 32.75 -14.91 -16.28
N ARG A 559 32.58 -15.69 -15.21
CA ARG A 559 33.55 -15.71 -14.13
C ARG A 559 34.85 -16.22 -14.76
N VAL A 560 35.75 -15.30 -15.07
CA VAL A 560 37.16 -15.63 -15.29
C VAL A 560 37.61 -16.31 -14.01
N GLY A 561 37.95 -17.59 -14.12
CA GLY A 561 38.51 -18.35 -13.02
C GLY A 561 39.86 -17.76 -12.66
N CYS A 562 39.94 -17.08 -11.52
CA CYS A 562 41.20 -16.91 -10.81
C CYS A 562 41.58 -18.29 -10.29
N GLY A 563 42.37 -19.02 -11.08
CA GLY A 563 43.16 -20.13 -10.58
C GLY A 563 44.34 -19.53 -9.81
N GLU A 564 44.17 -19.35 -8.51
CA GLU A 564 45.31 -19.16 -7.61
C GLU A 564 46.01 -20.51 -7.47
N GLU A 565 47.16 -20.61 -8.13
CA GLU A 565 48.17 -21.64 -7.89
C GLU A 565 48.57 -21.60 -6.41
N ARG A 566 48.18 -22.62 -5.65
CA ARG A 566 48.79 -22.90 -4.34
C ARG A 566 50.11 -23.61 -4.58
N THR A 567 51.19 -22.85 -4.68
CA THR A 567 52.54 -23.34 -4.42
C THR A 567 52.68 -23.57 -2.91
N ALA A 568 52.58 -24.82 -2.48
CA ALA A 568 52.93 -25.23 -1.13
C ALA A 568 54.46 -25.37 -1.05
N SER A 569 55.13 -24.30 -0.63
CA SER A 569 56.54 -24.34 -0.24
C SER A 569 56.66 -25.00 1.14
N LEU A 570 57.30 -26.17 1.15
CA LEU A 570 57.79 -26.85 2.34
C LEU A 570 59.05 -26.12 2.83
N GLU A 571 58.93 -25.35 3.91
CA GLU A 571 60.06 -24.97 4.75
C GLU A 571 59.67 -25.05 6.23
N THR A 572 60.12 -26.11 6.89
CA THR A 572 60.46 -26.11 8.33
C THR A 572 61.74 -25.29 8.49
N PRO A 573 61.98 -24.52 9.58
CA PRO A 573 62.38 -25.15 10.85
C PRO A 573 62.11 -24.37 12.17
N ASN A 574 62.24 -25.13 13.27
CA ASN A 574 62.72 -24.77 14.61
C ASN A 574 62.15 -23.52 15.32
N HIS A 575 61.39 -23.72 16.41
CA HIS A 575 61.93 -24.01 17.75
C HIS A 575 60.83 -24.46 18.70
#